data_AF-V5GF69-F1
#
_entry.id   AF-V5GF69-F1
#
_cell.length_a   1.000
_cell.length_b   1.000
_cell.length_c   1.000
_cell.angle_alpha   90.00
_cell.angle_beta   90.00
_cell.angle_gamma   90.00
#
_symmetry.space_group_name_H-M   'P 1'
#
loop_
_entity.id
_entity.type
_entity.pdbx_description
1 polymer ?
#
loop_
_entity_poly.entity_id
_entity_poly.type
_entity_poly.pdbx_seq_one_letter_code
_entity_poly.pdbx_strand_id
1 'polypeptide(L)'
;KSECDKYDAMFNDVMISPKVQNMLSSNEKLMEYLSDNTGMNVDSLGIVETLFNTLEIEKLNNLTLPLWLNATLMETMEKLGAQNLALYSETEFMKRMKGGVLLKYIITCMEKSLQGKQEPLLQLYSVHD
;
A
#
# COMPACT_ATOMS: atom_id res chain seq x y z
N LYS A 1 12.25 0.32 -7.50
CA LYS A 1 12.36 -0.93 -6.71
C LYS A 1 13.57 -1.70 -7.22
N SER A 2 14.46 -2.16 -6.35
CA SER A 2 15.58 -3.04 -6.75
C SER A 2 15.07 -4.47 -6.96
N GLU A 3 15.63 -5.17 -7.93
CA GLU A 3 15.24 -6.56 -8.25
C GLU A 3 15.50 -7.50 -7.07
N CYS A 4 14.53 -8.39 -6.79
CA CYS A 4 14.63 -9.39 -5.74
C CYS A 4 13.71 -10.58 -6.06
N ASP A 5 14.21 -11.52 -6.87
CA ASP A 5 13.44 -12.66 -7.38
C ASP A 5 12.68 -13.42 -6.29
N LYS A 6 13.32 -13.61 -5.13
CA LYS A 6 12.70 -14.30 -4.00
C LYS A 6 11.53 -13.51 -3.41
N TYR A 7 11.65 -12.19 -3.28
CA TYR A 7 10.55 -11.34 -2.82
C TYR A 7 9.41 -11.36 -3.84
N ASP A 8 9.75 -11.25 -5.14
CA ASP A 8 8.75 -11.19 -6.21
C ASP A 8 7.96 -12.50 -6.33
N ALA A 9 8.64 -13.65 -6.25
CA ALA A 9 7.97 -14.95 -6.17
C ALA A 9 7.03 -15.03 -4.96
N MET A 10 7.48 -14.62 -3.77
CA MET A 10 6.64 -14.64 -2.57
C MET A 10 5.47 -13.66 -2.64
N PHE A 11 5.64 -12.49 -3.24
CA PHE A 11 4.55 -11.54 -3.44
C PHE A 11 3.51 -12.12 -4.39
N ASN A 12 3.93 -12.77 -5.48
CA ASN A 12 3.02 -13.46 -6.40
C ASN A 12 2.24 -14.57 -5.68
N ASP A 13 2.89 -15.36 -4.82
CA ASP A 13 2.23 -16.39 -4.01
C ASP A 13 1.16 -15.78 -3.07
N VAL A 14 1.44 -14.61 -2.48
CA VAL A 14 0.46 -13.88 -1.66
C VAL A 14 -0.73 -13.43 -2.50
N MET A 15 -0.50 -12.91 -3.71
CA MET A 15 -1.58 -12.40 -4.58
C MET A 15 -2.53 -13.51 -5.05
N ILE A 16 -2.05 -14.75 -5.21
CA ILE A 16 -2.90 -15.90 -5.56
C ILE A 16 -3.43 -16.66 -4.33
N SER A 17 -3.12 -16.20 -3.12
CA SER A 17 -3.55 -16.87 -1.89
C SER A 17 -5.06 -16.81 -1.67
N PRO A 18 -5.66 -17.77 -0.94
CA PRO A 18 -7.10 -17.74 -0.62
C PRO A 18 -7.54 -16.43 0.08
N LYS A 19 -6.65 -15.82 0.87
CA LYS A 19 -6.92 -14.54 1.53
C LYS A 19 -7.22 -13.45 0.50
N VAL A 20 -6.33 -13.25 -0.45
CA VAL A 20 -6.47 -12.21 -1.48
C VAL A 20 -7.61 -12.54 -2.44
N GLN A 21 -7.71 -13.80 -2.86
CA GLN A 21 -8.80 -14.23 -3.75
C GLN A 21 -10.18 -14.03 -3.10
N ASN A 22 -10.32 -14.32 -1.80
CA ASN A 22 -11.56 -14.04 -1.06
C ASN A 22 -11.85 -12.54 -0.94
N MET A 23 -10.83 -11.70 -0.80
CA MET A 23 -11.01 -10.24 -0.79
C MET A 23 -11.51 -9.75 -2.15
N LEU A 24 -10.94 -10.24 -3.25
CA LEU A 24 -11.39 -9.90 -4.61
C LEU A 24 -12.84 -10.35 -4.82
N SER A 25 -13.15 -11.62 -4.55
CA SER A 25 -14.50 -12.16 -4.75
C SER A 25 -15.55 -11.48 -3.87
N SER A 26 -15.21 -11.14 -2.63
CA SER A 26 -16.14 -10.46 -1.72
C SER A 26 -16.44 -9.01 -2.14
N ASN A 27 -15.59 -8.42 -2.99
CA ASN A 27 -15.71 -7.05 -3.50
C ASN A 27 -15.99 -6.99 -5.01
N GLU A 28 -16.35 -8.10 -5.65
CA GLU A 28 -16.58 -8.17 -7.10
C GLU A 28 -17.62 -7.15 -7.59
N LYS A 29 -18.76 -7.04 -6.89
CA LYS A 29 -19.80 -6.06 -7.22
C LYS A 29 -19.33 -4.61 -7.10
N LEU A 30 -18.46 -4.34 -6.13
CA LEU A 30 -17.87 -3.02 -5.97
C LEU A 30 -16.93 -2.73 -7.15
N MET A 31 -16.09 -3.69 -7.52
CA MET A 31 -15.17 -3.58 -8.64
C MET A 31 -15.89 -3.36 -9.98
N GLU A 32 -16.98 -4.08 -10.21
CA GLU A 32 -17.88 -3.87 -11.37
C GLU A 32 -18.47 -2.45 -11.35
N TYR A 33 -19.02 -2.03 -10.21
CA TYR A 33 -19.57 -0.68 -10.06
C TYR A 33 -18.55 0.42 -10.32
N LEU A 34 -17.32 0.26 -9.80
CA LEU A 34 -16.23 1.21 -10.06
C LEU A 34 -15.82 1.20 -11.53
N SER A 35 -15.80 0.04 -12.18
CA SER A 35 -15.47 -0.08 -13.60
C SER A 35 -16.49 0.65 -14.48
N ASP A 36 -17.79 0.46 -14.21
CA ASP A 36 -18.87 1.10 -14.94
C ASP A 36 -18.84 2.64 -14.82
N ASN A 37 -18.51 3.15 -13.63
CA ASN A 37 -18.53 4.59 -13.36
C ASN A 37 -17.24 5.31 -13.78
N THR A 38 -16.11 4.60 -13.86
CA THR A 38 -14.80 5.18 -14.23
C THR A 38 -14.43 4.92 -15.69
N GLY A 39 -15.02 3.89 -16.33
CA GLY A 39 -14.59 3.39 -17.64
C GLY A 39 -13.25 2.65 -17.60
N MET A 40 -12.65 2.44 -16.42
CA MET A 40 -11.43 1.66 -16.23
C MET A 40 -11.79 0.21 -15.90
N ASN A 41 -10.95 -0.76 -16.27
CA ASN A 41 -11.09 -2.13 -15.79
C ASN A 41 -10.55 -2.22 -14.35
N VAL A 42 -11.42 -2.20 -13.35
CA VAL A 42 -11.05 -2.29 -11.93
C VAL A 42 -11.08 -3.77 -11.52
N ASP A 43 -9.95 -4.47 -11.65
CA ASP A 43 -9.85 -5.92 -11.42
C ASP A 43 -8.91 -6.32 -10.27
N SER A 44 -8.37 -5.33 -9.55
CA SER A 44 -7.43 -5.56 -8.46
C SER A 44 -7.54 -4.50 -7.36
N LEU A 45 -7.13 -4.87 -6.15
CA LEU A 45 -7.11 -3.95 -5.01
C LEU A 45 -6.18 -2.75 -5.25
N GLY A 46 -5.11 -2.92 -6.03
CA GLY A 46 -4.20 -1.83 -6.39
C GLY A 46 -4.85 -0.76 -7.28
N ILE A 47 -5.77 -1.15 -8.18
CA ILE A 47 -6.54 -0.18 -8.97
C ILE A 47 -7.55 0.55 -8.07
N VAL A 48 -8.20 -0.17 -7.14
CA VAL A 48 -9.08 0.45 -6.14
C VAL A 48 -8.33 1.48 -5.29
N GLU A 49 -7.13 1.14 -4.81
CA GLU A 49 -6.25 2.05 -4.07
C GLU A 49 -5.89 3.29 -4.90
N THR A 50 -5.47 3.09 -6.15
CA THR A 50 -5.10 4.20 -7.05
C THR A 50 -6.27 5.15 -7.30
N LEU A 51 -7.47 4.60 -7.50
CA LEU A 51 -8.69 5.38 -7.66
C LEU A 51 -9.02 6.15 -6.39
N PHE A 52 -8.95 5.50 -5.22
CA PHE A 52 -9.18 6.15 -3.93
C PHE A 52 -8.22 7.32 -3.71
N ASN A 53 -6.90 7.09 -3.85
CA ASN A 53 -5.88 8.12 -3.67
C ASN A 53 -6.14 9.34 -4.57
N THR A 54 -6.53 9.08 -5.82
CA THR A 54 -6.89 10.16 -6.77
C THR A 54 -8.08 10.99 -6.25
N LEU A 55 -9.18 10.32 -5.91
CA LEU A 55 -10.40 10.98 -5.45
C LEU A 55 -10.22 11.68 -4.09
N GLU A 56 -9.38 11.14 -3.23
CA GLU A 56 -9.03 11.77 -1.95
C GLU A 56 -8.26 13.06 -2.18
N ILE A 57 -7.26 13.06 -3.06
CA ILE A 57 -6.51 14.26 -3.44
C ILE A 57 -7.44 15.31 -4.06
N GLU A 58 -8.34 14.91 -4.96
CA GLU A 58 -9.34 15.82 -5.54
C GLU A 58 -10.21 16.47 -4.46
N LYS A 59 -10.70 15.67 -3.50
CA LYS A 59 -11.48 16.15 -2.36
C LYS A 59 -10.70 17.14 -1.50
N LEU A 60 -9.45 16.82 -1.16
CA LEU A 60 -8.56 17.66 -0.35
C LEU A 60 -8.25 19.00 -1.03
N ASN A 61 -8.28 19.05 -2.36
CA ASN A 61 -8.07 20.25 -3.16
C ASN A 61 -9.39 20.96 -3.53
N ASN A 62 -10.51 20.61 -2.89
CA ASN A 62 -11.83 21.20 -3.13
C ASN A 62 -12.31 21.10 -4.59
N LEU A 63 -11.86 20.06 -5.31
CA LEU A 63 -12.37 19.77 -6.64
C LEU A 63 -13.76 19.13 -6.53
N THR A 64 -14.58 19.32 -7.57
CA THR A 64 -15.91 18.72 -7.63
C THR A 64 -15.77 17.22 -7.89
N LEU A 65 -16.20 16.41 -6.92
CA LEU A 65 -16.20 14.95 -7.07
C LEU A 65 -17.36 14.46 -7.94
N PRO A 66 -17.19 13.31 -8.62
CA PRO A 66 -18.25 12.64 -9.35
C PRO A 66 -19.52 12.36 -8.52
N LEU A 67 -20.70 12.47 -9.16
CA LEU A 67 -22.01 12.31 -8.49
C LEU A 67 -22.30 10.90 -7.97
N TRP A 68 -21.65 9.88 -8.54
CA TRP A 68 -21.80 8.49 -8.13
C TRP A 68 -21.06 8.18 -6.81
N LEU A 69 -20.15 9.06 -6.38
CA LEU A 69 -19.42 8.90 -5.13
C LEU A 69 -20.28 9.28 -3.93
N ASN A 70 -20.12 8.51 -2.85
CA ASN A 70 -20.64 8.84 -1.54
C ASN A 70 -19.58 8.51 -0.46
N ALA A 71 -19.80 9.00 0.76
CA ALA A 71 -18.85 8.85 1.86
C ALA A 71 -18.54 7.38 2.19
N THR A 72 -19.55 6.50 2.16
CA THR A 72 -19.39 5.07 2.43
C THR A 72 -18.54 4.38 1.36
N LEU A 73 -18.70 4.77 0.10
CA LEU A 73 -17.89 4.26 -1.01
C LEU A 73 -16.43 4.68 -0.86
N MET A 74 -16.17 5.95 -0.52
CA MET A 74 -14.81 6.43 -0.22
C MET A 74 -14.17 5.64 0.93
N GLU A 75 -14.87 5.47 2.05
CA GLU A 75 -14.38 4.70 3.21
C GLU A 75 -14.12 3.22 2.86
N THR A 76 -14.94 2.65 1.97
CA THR A 76 -14.75 1.26 1.51
C THR A 76 -13.48 1.12 0.68
N MET A 77 -13.25 2.04 -0.27
CA MET A 77 -12.03 2.02 -1.08
C MET A 77 -10.78 2.30 -0.25
N GLU A 78 -10.86 3.21 0.75
CA GLU A 78 -9.78 3.48 1.71
C GLU A 78 -9.34 2.20 2.43
N LYS A 79 -10.29 1.45 2.98
CA LYS A 79 -10.02 0.19 3.69
C LYS A 79 -9.38 -0.85 2.77
N LEU A 80 -9.86 -0.97 1.53
CA LEU A 80 -9.29 -1.89 0.54
C LEU A 80 -7.88 -1.48 0.12
N GLY A 81 -7.63 -0.18 -0.03
CA GLY A 81 -6.31 0.37 -0.29
C GLY A 81 -5.32 0.08 0.84
N ALA A 82 -5.72 0.33 2.09
CA ALA A 82 -4.91 -0.01 3.26
C ALA A 82 -4.60 -1.51 3.35
N GLN A 83 -5.56 -2.37 3.00
CA GLN A 83 -5.34 -3.81 2.93
C GLN A 83 -4.37 -4.18 1.79
N ASN A 84 -4.47 -3.54 0.62
CA ASN A 84 -3.51 -3.75 -0.48
C ASN A 84 -2.08 -3.40 -0.06
N LEU A 85 -1.89 -2.25 0.60
CA LEU A 85 -0.59 -1.84 1.13
C LEU A 85 -0.01 -2.86 2.12
N ALA A 86 -0.86 -3.42 2.99
CA ALA A 86 -0.43 -4.43 3.96
C ALA A 86 0.13 -5.70 3.28
N LEU A 87 -0.41 -6.10 2.11
CA LEU A 87 0.01 -7.32 1.39
C LEU A 87 1.48 -7.27 0.96
N TYR A 88 2.06 -6.09 0.71
CA TYR A 88 3.48 -5.94 0.40
C TYR A 88 4.40 -6.41 1.54
N SER A 89 3.86 -6.60 2.74
CA SER A 89 4.58 -7.04 3.93
C SER A 89 3.88 -8.21 4.64
N GLU A 90 3.12 -9.02 3.91
CA GLU A 90 2.30 -10.11 4.48
C GLU A 90 3.13 -11.14 5.26
N THR A 91 4.25 -11.58 4.70
CA THR A 91 5.11 -12.62 5.30
C THR A 91 6.29 -12.02 6.06
N GLU A 92 6.84 -12.77 7.02
CA GLU A 92 8.04 -12.35 7.76
C GLU A 92 9.23 -12.06 6.84
N PHE A 93 9.41 -12.83 5.76
CA PHE A 93 10.45 -12.53 4.78
C PHE A 93 10.19 -11.21 4.06
N MET A 94 8.95 -10.96 3.64
CA MET A 94 8.57 -9.72 2.96
C MET A 94 8.75 -8.50 3.87
N LYS A 95 8.38 -8.59 5.15
CA LYS A 95 8.65 -7.56 6.17
C LYS A 95 10.14 -7.26 6.29
N ARG A 96 10.98 -8.30 6.36
CA ARG A 96 12.45 -8.15 6.43
C ARG A 96 13.01 -7.47 5.18
N MET A 97 12.49 -7.78 4.00
CA MET A 97 12.98 -7.19 2.75
C MET A 97 12.48 -5.77 2.51
N LYS A 98 11.23 -5.43 2.88
CA LYS A 98 10.65 -4.10 2.68
C LYS A 98 11.04 -3.10 3.78
N GLY A 99 10.75 -3.42 5.03
CA GLY A 99 11.01 -2.53 6.17
C GLY A 99 12.29 -2.86 6.93
N GLY A 100 12.69 -4.13 6.93
CA GLY A 100 13.82 -4.61 7.75
C GLY A 100 15.17 -3.98 7.41
N VAL A 101 15.41 -3.61 6.14
CA VAL A 101 16.64 -2.93 5.71
C VAL A 101 16.76 -1.55 6.35
N LEU A 102 15.68 -0.75 6.28
CA LEU A 102 15.63 0.57 6.93
C LEU A 102 15.72 0.44 8.45
N LEU A 103 14.96 -0.48 9.04
CA LEU A 103 14.99 -0.71 10.49
C LEU A 103 16.39 -1.11 10.97
N LYS A 104 17.10 -1.97 10.23
CA LYS A 104 18.48 -2.34 10.56
C LYS A 104 19.40 -1.13 10.53
N TYR A 105 19.26 -0.27 9.52
CA TYR A 105 20.04 0.96 9.43
C TYR A 105 19.78 1.89 10.63
N ILE A 106 18.51 2.13 10.96
CA ILE A 106 18.11 2.95 12.12
C ILE A 106 18.71 2.40 13.41
N ILE A 107 18.57 1.09 13.66
CA ILE A 107 19.13 0.43 14.85
C ILE A 107 20.66 0.61 14.89
N THR A 108 21.35 0.41 13.77
CA THR A 108 22.81 0.60 13.71
C THR A 108 23.23 2.05 13.96
N CYS A 109 22.46 3.04 13.51
CA CYS A 109 22.70 4.44 13.87
C CYS A 109 22.50 4.68 15.38
N MET A 110 21.47 4.09 15.98
CA MET A 110 21.24 4.18 17.43
C MET A 110 22.37 3.52 18.23
N GLU A 111 22.84 2.34 17.81
CA GLU A 111 23.99 1.64 18.42
C GLU A 111 25.27 2.46 18.36
N LYS A 112 25.54 3.13 17.24
CA LYS A 112 26.68 4.06 17.09
C LYS A 112 26.53 5.29 18.00
N SER A 113 25.31 5.79 18.16
CA SER A 113 25.02 6.95 19.01
C SER A 113 25.33 6.66 20.48
N LEU A 114 24.95 5.46 20.96
CA LEU A 114 25.29 4.99 22.31
C LEU A 114 26.81 4.90 22.56
N GLN A 115 27.61 4.75 21.51
CA GLN A 115 29.08 4.72 21.60
C GLN A 115 29.74 6.09 21.42
N GLY A 116 28.95 7.16 21.21
CA GLY A 116 29.47 8.48 20.85
C GLY A 116 30.12 8.54 19.47
N LYS A 117 29.72 7.65 18.54
CA LYS A 117 30.32 7.49 17.20
C LYS A 117 29.37 7.82 16.05
N GLN A 118 28.17 8.30 16.35
CA GLN A 118 27.17 8.63 15.33
C GLN A 118 27.36 10.07 14.84
N GLU A 119 27.75 10.21 13.59
CA GLU A 119 27.80 11.48 12.87
C GLU A 119 27.10 11.30 11.50
N PRO A 120 26.17 12.18 11.10
CA PRO A 120 25.64 13.32 11.87
C PRO A 120 24.69 12.88 13.01
N LEU A 121 24.53 13.75 14.02
CA LEU A 121 23.65 13.51 15.19
C LEU A 121 22.18 13.33 14.81
N LEU A 122 21.71 14.03 13.78
CA LEU A 122 20.36 13.90 13.25
C LEU A 122 20.36 13.04 11.99
N GLN A 123 19.50 12.03 11.94
CA GLN A 123 19.20 11.25 10.74
C GLN A 123 17.77 11.56 10.32
N LEU A 124 17.60 12.17 9.13
CA LEU A 124 16.29 12.48 8.56
C LEU A 124 16.03 11.54 7.37
N TYR A 125 14.89 10.87 7.38
CA TYR A 125 14.46 9.96 6.31
C TYR A 125 13.18 10.50 5.67
N SER A 126 13.30 11.06 4.45
CA SER A 126 12.15 11.45 3.64
C SER A 126 11.77 10.25 2.76
N VAL A 127 10.60 9.66 3.05
CA VAL A 127 10.12 8.40 2.45
C VAL A 127 8.66 8.53 2.04
N HIS A 128 8.04 7.42 1.68
CA HIS A 128 6.65 7.31 1.24
C HIS A 128 5.85 6.47 2.23
N ASP A 129 4.53 6.58 2.12
CA ASP A 129 3.54 5.69 2.72
C ASP A 129 3.58 4.26 2.15
#